data_AF-A0A2T0W7N0-F1
#
_entry.id   AF-A0A2T0W7N0-F1
#
_cell.length_a   1.000
_cell.length_b   1.000
_cell.length_c   1.000
_cell.angle_alpha   90.00
_cell.angle_beta   90.00
_cell.angle_gamma   90.00
#
_symmetry.space_group_name_H-M   'P 1'
#
loop_
_entity.id
_entity.type
_entity.pdbx_description
1 polymer ?
#
loop_
_entity_poly.entity_id
_entity_poly.type
_entity_poly.pdbx_seq_one_letter_code
_entity_poly.pdbx_strand_id
1 'polypeptide(L)'
;MPETLSSRGLQELALEAQNIFAAFKAEDITHVVLPADFKPAVGLLQFAVSLRSTARALGRSVTITTSDADLIRTADACGLGDVLDQTEPQTAGGSDVE
;
A
#
# COMPACT_ATOMS: atom_id res chain seq x y z
N MET A 1 17.85 14.58 21.40
CA MET A 1 17.67 13.17 21.81
C MET A 1 16.97 12.49 20.65
N PRO A 2 17.53 11.44 20.04
CA PRO A 2 16.86 10.79 18.91
C PRO A 2 15.62 10.09 19.45
N GLU A 3 14.45 10.47 18.96
CA GLU A 3 13.20 9.77 19.24
C GLU A 3 13.41 8.31 18.82
N THR A 4 13.44 7.43 19.82
CA THR A 4 13.23 6.01 19.61
C THR A 4 11.90 5.89 18.87
N LEU A 5 11.94 5.63 17.56
CA LEU A 5 10.86 4.97 16.84
C LEU A 5 10.50 3.76 17.70
N SER A 6 9.46 3.92 18.52
CA SER A 6 9.16 3.00 19.61
C SER A 6 8.99 1.63 18.99
N SER A 7 9.78 0.66 19.41
CA SER A 7 9.84 -0.70 18.87
C SER A 7 8.46 -1.38 18.79
N ARG A 8 7.47 -0.86 19.53
CA ARG A 8 6.05 -1.21 19.46
C ARG A 8 5.39 -0.89 18.11
N GLY A 9 5.57 0.31 17.57
CA GLY A 9 4.90 0.70 16.32
C GLY A 9 5.34 -0.12 15.11
N LEU A 10 6.61 -0.51 15.06
CA LEU A 10 7.12 -1.40 14.00
C LEU A 10 6.63 -2.85 14.17
N GLN A 11 6.51 -3.35 15.41
CA GLN A 11 5.99 -4.69 15.67
C GLN A 11 4.49 -4.79 15.39
N GLU A 12 3.71 -3.77 15.78
CA GLU A 12 2.28 -3.68 15.50
C GLU A 12 2.03 -3.62 13.99
N LEU A 13 2.82 -2.83 13.26
CA LEU A 13 2.76 -2.82 11.79
C LEU A 13 3.11 -4.19 11.20
N ALA A 14 4.16 -4.86 11.69
CA ALA A 14 4.56 -6.16 11.15
C ALA A 14 3.48 -7.23 11.37
N LEU A 15 2.77 -7.17 12.50
CA LEU A 15 1.65 -8.07 12.80
C LEU A 15 0.44 -7.76 11.92
N GLU A 16 0.10 -6.48 11.78
CA GLU A 16 -1.01 -6.03 10.93
C GLU A 16 -0.77 -6.36 9.46
N ALA A 17 0.46 -6.15 8.98
CA ALA A 17 0.91 -6.56 7.65
C ALA A 17 0.74 -8.07 7.44
N GLN A 18 1.13 -8.90 8.41
CA GLN A 18 0.94 -10.36 8.33
C GLN A 18 -0.53 -10.75 8.26
N ASN A 19 -1.40 -10.09 9.04
CA ASN A 19 -2.84 -10.32 9.01
C ASN A 19 -3.44 -9.95 7.64
N ILE A 20 -3.04 -8.80 7.08
CA ILE A 20 -3.44 -8.38 5.73
C ILE A 20 -2.95 -9.40 4.69
N PHE A 21 -1.70 -9.87 4.78
CA PHE A 21 -1.19 -10.91 3.89
C PHE A 21 -1.98 -12.22 3.98
N ALA A 22 -2.34 -12.64 5.19
CA ALA A 22 -3.12 -13.85 5.41
C ALA A 22 -4.53 -13.70 4.82
N ALA A 23 -5.20 -12.58 5.08
CA ALA A 23 -6.52 -12.27 4.53
C ALA A 23 -6.48 -12.18 2.98
N PHE A 24 -5.43 -11.59 2.41
CA PHE A 24 -5.26 -11.53 0.95
C PHE A 24 -5.11 -12.93 0.34
N LYS A 25 -4.33 -13.80 0.99
CA LYS A 25 -4.20 -15.20 0.55
C LYS A 25 -5.52 -15.96 0.65
N ALA A 26 -6.31 -15.68 1.68
CA ALA A 26 -7.64 -16.25 1.91
C ALA A 26 -8.74 -15.68 0.99
N GLU A 27 -8.43 -14.72 0.11
CA GLU A 27 -9.39 -14.05 -0.81
C GLU A 27 -10.37 -13.09 -0.11
N ASP A 28 -10.13 -12.77 1.16
CA ASP A 28 -11.00 -11.87 1.93
C ASP A 28 -10.78 -10.39 1.58
N ILE A 29 -9.63 -10.04 1.00
CA ILE A 29 -9.29 -8.66 0.66
C ILE A 29 -8.64 -8.55 -0.71
N THR A 30 -9.03 -7.51 -1.44
CA THR A 30 -8.48 -7.13 -2.74
C THR A 30 -8.04 -5.65 -2.78
N HIS A 31 -8.38 -4.89 -1.74
CA HIS A 31 -8.06 -3.48 -1.61
C HIS A 31 -7.42 -3.20 -0.23
N VAL A 32 -6.32 -2.47 -0.24
CA VAL A 32 -5.58 -2.09 0.97
C VAL A 32 -5.36 -0.58 0.98
N VAL A 33 -5.67 0.06 2.11
CA VAL A 33 -5.42 1.48 2.34
C VAL A 33 -4.26 1.60 3.31
N LEU A 34 -3.17 2.23 2.87
CA LEU A 34 -2.01 2.47 3.73
C LEU A 34 -2.25 3.71 4.60
N PRO A 35 -1.95 3.62 5.91
CA PRO A 35 -2.15 4.73 6.84
C PRO A 35 -1.23 5.90 6.51
N ALA A 36 -1.76 7.12 6.59
CA ALA A 36 -1.02 8.31 6.18
C ALA A 36 0.00 8.80 7.22
N ASP A 37 -0.18 8.44 8.49
CA ASP A 37 0.64 8.94 9.60
C ASP A 37 1.81 8.01 9.96
N PHE A 38 1.98 6.89 9.25
CA PHE A 38 2.97 5.89 9.63
C PHE A 38 4.38 6.27 9.15
N LYS A 39 5.30 6.41 10.12
CA LYS A 39 6.73 6.63 9.86
C LYS A 39 7.54 5.48 10.44
N PRO A 40 8.49 4.88 9.69
CA PRO A 40 9.00 5.33 8.39
C PRO A 40 8.21 4.84 7.16
N ALA A 41 7.99 5.74 6.21
CA ALA A 41 7.35 5.53 4.90
C ALA A 41 7.91 4.32 4.11
N VAL A 42 9.22 4.07 4.23
CA VAL A 42 9.90 2.96 3.55
C VAL A 42 9.32 1.59 3.93
N GLY A 43 8.91 1.40 5.19
CA GLY A 43 8.33 0.14 5.65
C GLY A 43 6.99 -0.16 4.99
N LEU A 44 6.14 0.87 4.83
CA LEU A 44 4.86 0.75 4.13
C LEU A 44 5.04 0.48 2.63
N LEU A 45 6.02 1.12 2.00
CA LEU A 45 6.34 0.85 0.59
C LEU A 45 6.84 -0.57 0.39
N GLN A 46 7.74 -1.05 1.24
CA GLN A 46 8.23 -2.42 1.17
C GLN A 46 7.08 -3.44 1.35
N PHE A 47 6.15 -3.16 2.27
CA PHE A 47 4.94 -3.95 2.45
C PHE A 47 4.07 -3.96 1.18
N ALA A 48 3.78 -2.79 0.61
CA ALA A 48 2.98 -2.66 -0.60
C ALA A 48 3.58 -3.42 -1.80
N VAL A 49 4.89 -3.28 -2.01
CA VAL A 49 5.64 -4.03 -3.04
C VAL A 49 5.50 -5.52 -2.83
N SER A 50 5.70 -5.99 -1.60
CA SER A 50 5.63 -7.41 -1.27
C SER A 50 4.23 -7.97 -1.52
N LEU A 51 3.19 -7.19 -1.22
CA LEU A 51 1.79 -7.58 -1.41
C LEU A 51 1.45 -7.69 -2.90
N ARG A 52 1.84 -6.69 -3.71
CA ARG A 52 1.69 -6.76 -5.18
C ARG A 52 2.45 -7.92 -5.80
N SER A 53 3.69 -8.17 -5.35
CA SER A 53 4.50 -9.29 -5.83
C SER A 53 3.81 -10.63 -5.52
N THR A 54 3.28 -10.78 -4.31
CA THR A 54 2.51 -11.97 -3.91
C THR A 54 1.23 -12.11 -4.72
N ALA A 55 0.51 -11.01 -4.98
CA ALA A 55 -0.67 -11.01 -5.84
C ALA A 55 -0.33 -11.53 -7.24
N ARG A 56 0.73 -10.99 -7.86
CA ARG A 56 1.20 -11.46 -9.18
C ARG A 56 1.60 -12.94 -9.17
N ALA A 57 2.31 -13.40 -8.15
CA ALA A 57 2.71 -14.81 -8.01
C ALA A 57 1.50 -15.75 -7.90
N LEU A 58 0.39 -15.27 -7.32
CA LEU A 58 -0.87 -16.02 -7.21
C LEU A 58 -1.80 -15.82 -8.42
N GLY A 59 -1.40 -15.06 -9.43
CA GLY A 59 -2.25 -14.72 -10.59
C GLY A 59 -3.43 -13.80 -10.23
N ARG A 60 -3.29 -13.00 -9.17
CA ARG A 60 -4.31 -12.10 -8.62
C ARG A 60 -3.90 -10.64 -8.75
N SER A 61 -4.86 -9.74 -8.60
CA SER A 61 -4.64 -8.30 -8.51
C SER A 61 -4.98 -7.80 -7.10
N VAL A 62 -4.23 -6.80 -6.64
CA VAL A 62 -4.50 -6.09 -5.39
C VAL A 62 -4.35 -4.60 -5.65
N THR A 63 -5.31 -3.82 -5.19
CA THR A 63 -5.27 -2.36 -5.27
C THR A 63 -4.73 -1.83 -3.95
N ILE A 64 -3.70 -0.98 -4.00
CA ILE A 64 -3.08 -0.41 -2.80
C ILE A 64 -3.10 1.11 -2.93
N THR A 65 -3.80 1.78 -2.02
CA THR A 65 -4.03 3.23 -2.07
C THR A 65 -3.50 3.91 -0.81
N THR A 66 -3.16 5.19 -0.91
CA THR A 66 -2.78 6.02 0.24
C THR A 66 -3.21 7.47 0.01
N SER A 67 -3.41 8.21 1.09
CA SER A 67 -3.58 9.66 1.07
C SER A 67 -2.31 10.43 1.49
N ASP A 68 -1.22 9.73 1.82
CA ASP A 68 0.03 10.37 2.24
C ASP A 68 0.87 10.83 1.04
N ALA A 69 0.99 12.15 0.90
CA ALA A 69 1.78 12.78 -0.14
C ALA A 69 3.29 12.52 0.02
N ASP A 70 3.81 12.31 1.24
CA ASP A 70 5.21 11.96 1.47
C ASP A 70 5.47 10.50 1.06
N LEU A 71 4.53 9.59 1.33
CA LEU A 71 4.61 8.20 0.86
C LEU A 71 4.59 8.14 -0.67
N ILE A 72 3.69 8.88 -1.32
CA ILE A 72 3.61 8.98 -2.79
C ILE A 72 4.93 9.50 -3.36
N ARG A 73 5.44 10.63 -2.83
CA ARG A 73 6.73 11.18 -3.26
C ARG A 73 7.90 10.21 -3.06
N THR A 74 7.88 9.44 -1.97
CA THR A 74 8.91 8.42 -1.70
C THR A 74 8.79 7.24 -2.67
N ALA A 75 7.57 6.80 -2.99
CA ALA A 75 7.33 5.76 -3.99
C ALA A 75 7.88 6.20 -5.36
N ASP A 76 7.55 7.41 -5.81
CA ASP A 76 8.04 7.97 -7.06
C ASP A 76 9.57 8.10 -7.07
N ALA A 77 10.16 8.61 -5.99
CA ALA A 77 11.62 8.72 -5.87
C ALA A 77 12.33 7.35 -5.92
N CYS A 78 11.66 6.29 -5.48
CA CYS A 78 12.14 4.92 -5.54
C CYS A 78 11.78 4.20 -6.85
N GLY A 79 11.07 4.83 -7.79
CA GLY A 79 10.58 4.20 -9.02
C GLY A 79 9.47 3.16 -8.78
N LEU A 80 8.80 3.24 -7.62
CA LEU A 80 7.71 2.35 -7.18
C LEU A 80 6.34 3.00 -7.33
N GLY A 81 6.21 4.04 -8.16
CA GLY A 81 4.95 4.75 -8.39
C GLY A 81 3.82 3.83 -8.89
N ASP A 82 4.15 2.73 -9.60
CA ASP A 82 3.14 1.77 -10.05
C ASP A 82 2.54 0.94 -8.91
N VAL A 83 3.21 0.87 -7.76
CA VAL A 83 2.82 0.03 -6.62
C VAL A 83 1.65 0.63 -5.85
N LEU A 84 1.58 1.96 -5.83
CA LEU A 84 0.50 2.71 -5.20
C LEU A 84 -0.44 3.20 -6.30
N ASP A 85 -1.65 2.67 -6.32
CA ASP A 85 -2.73 3.29 -7.08
C ASP A 85 -3.08 4.60 -6.37
N GLN A 86 -2.89 5.72 -7.08
CA GLN A 86 -3.42 6.98 -6.60
C GLN A 86 -4.93 6.85 -6.61
N THR A 87 -5.57 7.29 -5.52
CA THR A 87 -7.01 7.55 -5.53
C THR A 87 -7.26 8.75 -6.44
N GLU A 88 -7.08 8.61 -7.74
CA GLU A 88 -7.71 9.52 -8.68
C GLU A 88 -9.22 9.40 -8.41
N PRO A 89 -9.93 10.51 -8.16
CA PRO A 89 -11.37 10.47 -8.20
C PRO A 89 -11.71 9.92 -9.58
N GLN A 90 -12.40 8.78 -9.63
CA GLN A 90 -12.85 8.20 -10.89
C GLN A 90 -13.63 9.27 -11.63
N THR A 91 -12.99 9.95 -12.58
CA THR A 91 -13.72 10.62 -13.64
C THR A 91 -14.25 9.46 -14.44
N ALA A 92 -15.47 9.05 -14.11
CA ALA A 92 -16.23 8.12 -14.94
C ALA A 92 -16.16 8.68 -16.36
N GLY A 93 -15.35 8.03 -17.18
CA GLY A 93 -15.33 8.26 -18.61
C GLY A 93 -16.73 7.95 -19.10
N GLY A 94 -17.53 9.01 -19.25
CA GLY A 94 -18.69 8.97 -20.12
C GLY A 94 -18.15 8.70 -21.50
N SER A 95 -18.17 7.43 -21.90
CA SER A 95 -18.03 7.02 -23.29
C SER A 95 -18.93 7.92 -24.14
N ASP A 96 -18.29 8.54 -25.11
CA ASP A 96 -18.91 8.98 -26.36
C ASP A 96 -19.86 7.89 -26.88
N VAL A 97 -21.16 8.19 -26.91
CA VAL A 97 -22.18 7.43 -27.67
C VAL A 97 -23.17 8.44 -28.27
N GLU A 98 -22.94 8.69 -29.56
CA GLU A 98 -23.82 9.21 -30.63
C GLU A 98 -24.35 10.65 -30.59
#